data_AF-A0A9Q3I2P8-F1
#
_entry.id   AF-A0A9Q3I2P8-F1
#
_cell.length_a   1.000
_cell.length_b   1.000
_cell.length_c   1.000
_cell.angle_alpha   90.00
_cell.angle_beta   90.00
_cell.angle_gamma   90.00
#
_symmetry.space_group_name_H-M   'P 1'
#
loop_
_entity.id
_entity.type
_entity.pdbx_description
1 polymer ?
#
loop_
_entity_poly.entity_id
_entity_poly.type
_entity_poly.pdbx_seq_one_letter_code
_entity_poly.pdbx_strand_id
1 'polypeptide(L)'
;MPKKISVISSIKDTYKEEFVAHQLVEAQINPSLSPRMSHDLIDVLYTYKNAFASDNETLGAIKGHEVYITFNIYRSYPPVLVRPAYPASPRAREALEKHIQELIQLDVLRKVGHNEEVEVTTPVIIA
;
A
#
# COMPACT_ATOMS: atom_id res chain seq x y z
N MET A 1 -7.88 -28.99 35.37
CA MET A 1 -7.95 -27.51 35.35
C MET A 1 -7.07 -27.00 34.21
N PRO A 2 -7.61 -26.35 33.16
CA PRO A 2 -6.79 -25.96 32.02
C PRO A 2 -6.09 -24.60 32.27
N LYS A 3 -4.76 -24.63 32.39
CA LYS A 3 -3.84 -23.47 32.45
C LYS A 3 -3.58 -22.82 31.07
N LYS A 4 -4.54 -22.80 30.15
CA LYS A 4 -4.31 -22.33 28.76
C LYS A 4 -4.58 -20.83 28.52
N ILE A 5 -5.16 -20.11 29.48
CA ILE A 5 -5.66 -18.74 29.27
C ILE A 5 -4.55 -17.68 29.44
N SER A 6 -3.56 -17.91 30.31
CA SER A 6 -2.55 -16.88 30.65
C SER A 6 -1.52 -16.61 29.55
N VAL A 7 -1.28 -17.57 28.65
CA VAL A 7 -0.28 -17.42 27.59
C VAL A 7 -0.79 -16.51 26.48
N ILE A 8 -2.09 -16.53 26.20
CA ILE A 8 -2.71 -15.76 25.11
C ILE A 8 -2.79 -14.26 25.46
N SER A 9 -3.00 -13.91 26.72
CA SER A 9 -2.96 -12.51 27.17
C SER A 9 -1.55 -11.93 27.06
N SER A 10 -0.53 -12.66 27.53
CA SER A 10 0.86 -12.20 27.47
C SER A 10 1.35 -12.01 26.03
N ILE A 11 0.92 -12.85 25.08
CA ILE A 11 1.28 -12.70 23.66
C ILE A 11 0.61 -11.47 23.02
N LYS A 12 -0.64 -11.16 23.38
CA LYS A 12 -1.34 -9.97 22.88
C LYS A 12 -0.65 -8.67 23.32
N ASP A 13 -0.14 -8.66 24.55
CA ASP A 13 0.59 -7.51 25.09
C ASP A 13 1.91 -7.29 24.33
N THR A 14 2.64 -8.36 23.98
CA THR A 14 3.88 -8.27 23.18
C THR A 14 3.66 -7.62 21.81
N TYR A 15 2.63 -8.00 21.06
CA TYR A 15 2.35 -7.39 19.76
C TYR A 15 1.90 -5.93 19.85
N LYS A 16 1.28 -5.54 20.97
CA LYS A 16 0.88 -4.15 21.22
C LYS A 16 2.10 -3.29 21.54
N GLU A 17 3.07 -3.83 22.29
CA GLU A 17 4.35 -3.17 22.55
C GLU A 17 5.16 -2.96 21.26
N GLU A 18 5.22 -3.96 20.39
CA GLU A 18 5.85 -3.83 19.06
C GLU A 18 5.17 -2.74 18.21
N PHE A 19 3.83 -2.69 18.21
CA PHE A 19 3.08 -1.65 17.52
C PHE A 19 3.43 -0.24 18.02
N VAL A 20 3.50 -0.05 19.34
CA VAL A 20 3.90 1.23 19.92
C VAL A 20 5.34 1.58 19.53
N ALA A 21 6.25 0.61 19.59
CA ALA A 21 7.68 0.79 19.35
C ALA A 21 8.06 0.97 17.87
N HIS A 22 7.19 0.60 16.92
CA HIS A 22 7.48 0.73 15.49
C HIS A 22 6.54 1.71 14.77
N GLN A 23 5.25 1.73 15.08
CA GLN A 23 4.26 2.54 14.37
C GLN A 23 3.89 3.84 15.08
N LEU A 24 4.07 3.94 16.40
CA LEU A 24 3.74 5.15 17.17
C LEU A 24 4.97 5.94 17.63
N VAL A 25 6.18 5.62 17.15
CA VAL A 25 7.42 6.33 17.53
C VAL A 25 7.38 7.81 17.18
N GLU A 26 6.86 8.13 16.01
CA GLU A 26 6.72 9.49 15.52
C GLU A 26 5.39 10.14 15.93
N ALA A 27 4.52 9.40 16.62
CA ALA A 27 3.20 9.89 17.01
C ALA A 27 3.33 10.95 18.12
N GLN A 28 2.85 12.16 17.83
CA GLN A 28 2.79 13.24 18.82
C GLN A 28 1.50 13.13 19.63
N ILE A 29 1.50 12.27 20.65
CA ILE A 29 0.40 12.16 21.60
C ILE A 29 0.48 13.34 22.59
N ASN A 30 -0.66 13.98 22.87
CA ASN A 30 -0.72 15.12 23.77
C ASN A 30 -0.16 14.78 25.17
N PRO A 31 0.87 15.49 25.68
CA PRO A 31 1.49 15.19 26.96
C PRO A 31 0.58 15.49 28.17
N SER A 32 -0.50 16.24 27.99
CA SER A 32 -1.48 16.53 29.06
C SER A 32 -2.44 15.37 29.33
N LEU A 33 -2.40 14.28 28.55
CA LEU A 33 -3.23 13.10 28.76
C LEU A 33 -2.84 12.36 30.04
N SER A 34 -3.84 11.92 30.80
CA SER A 34 -3.59 11.05 31.95
C SER A 34 -3.06 9.68 31.47
N PRO A 35 -2.27 8.96 32.30
CA PRO A 35 -1.75 7.65 31.93
C PRO A 35 -2.83 6.65 31.50
N ARG A 36 -4.03 6.73 32.11
CA ARG A 36 -5.17 5.89 31.76
C ARG A 36 -5.70 6.21 30.36
N MET A 37 -5.89 7.49 30.07
CA MET A 37 -6.39 7.92 28.75
C MET A 37 -5.40 7.62 27.63
N SER A 38 -4.10 7.73 27.90
CA SER A 38 -3.06 7.34 26.93
C SER A 38 -3.13 5.84 26.62
N HIS A 39 -3.30 5.00 27.65
CA HIS A 39 -3.47 3.57 27.46
C HIS A 39 -4.73 3.23 26.64
N ASP A 40 -5.86 3.84 26.98
CA ASP A 40 -7.13 3.65 26.26
C ASP A 40 -7.02 4.10 24.79
N LEU A 41 -6.30 5.18 24.53
CA LEU A 41 -6.03 5.65 23.17
C LEU A 41 -5.21 4.63 22.37
N ILE A 42 -4.13 4.10 22.96
CA ILE A 42 -3.29 3.08 22.33
C ILE A 42 -4.11 1.80 22.08
N ASP A 43 -5.01 1.43 22.99
CA ASP A 43 -5.92 0.29 22.78
C ASP A 43 -6.82 0.48 21.57
N VAL A 44 -7.41 1.67 21.40
CA VAL A 44 -8.24 1.99 20.24
C VAL A 44 -7.41 1.96 18.96
N LEU A 45 -6.24 2.61 18.95
CA LEU A 45 -5.35 2.65 17.79
C LEU A 45 -4.91 1.24 17.39
N TYR A 46 -4.55 0.39 18.35
CA TYR A 46 -4.17 -0.98 18.09
C TYR A 46 -5.34 -1.81 17.55
N THR A 47 -6.54 -1.62 18.11
CA THR A 47 -7.76 -2.32 17.68
C THR A 47 -8.11 -2.02 16.22
N TYR A 48 -7.93 -0.77 15.79
CA TYR A 48 -8.24 -0.30 14.44
C TYR A 48 -7.01 -0.09 13.56
N LYS A 49 -5.86 -0.70 13.88
CA LYS A 49 -4.60 -0.47 13.16
C LYS A 49 -4.69 -0.69 11.65
N ASN A 50 -5.49 -1.67 11.20
CA ASN A 50 -5.70 -1.98 9.78
C ASN A 50 -6.60 -0.97 9.04
N ALA A 51 -7.20 -0.01 9.74
CA ALA A 51 -7.99 1.06 9.12
C ALA A 51 -7.11 2.24 8.65
N PHE A 52 -5.85 2.28 9.08
CA PHE A 52 -4.90 3.32 8.72
C PHE A 52 -3.98 2.82 7.61
N ALA A 53 -3.59 3.72 6.71
CA ALA A 53 -2.62 3.39 5.67
C ALA A 53 -1.23 3.15 6.30
N SER A 54 -0.57 2.07 5.88
CA SER A 54 0.82 1.76 6.24
C SER A 54 1.66 1.62 4.99
N ASP A 55 2.94 1.98 5.07
CA ASP A 55 3.89 1.94 3.95
C ASP A 55 4.12 0.52 3.40
N ASN A 56 3.81 -0.51 4.20
CA ASN A 56 4.05 -1.91 3.85
C ASN A 56 2.80 -2.64 3.32
N GLU A 57 1.64 -1.98 3.28
CA GLU A 57 0.40 -2.58 2.81
C GLU A 57 0.12 -2.14 1.37
N THR A 58 -0.23 -3.10 0.51
CA THR A 58 -0.58 -2.82 -0.89
C THR A 58 -1.76 -1.87 -0.95
N LEU A 59 -1.64 -0.79 -1.74
CA LEU A 59 -2.74 0.14 -1.95
C LEU A 59 -3.80 -0.51 -2.86
N GLY A 60 -5.04 -0.53 -2.41
CA GLY A 60 -6.18 -0.72 -3.34
C GLY A 60 -6.68 -2.14 -3.58
N ALA A 61 -6.39 -3.12 -2.71
CA ALA A 61 -7.04 -4.45 -2.79
C ALA A 61 -8.51 -4.45 -2.30
N ILE A 62 -9.28 -3.38 -2.57
CA ILE A 62 -10.73 -3.38 -2.31
C ILE A 62 -11.40 -4.23 -3.40
N LYS A 63 -11.57 -5.52 -3.09
CA LYS A 63 -12.25 -6.48 -3.96
C LYS A 63 -13.62 -5.93 -4.39
N GLY A 64 -13.88 -5.92 -5.70
CA GLY A 64 -15.16 -5.52 -6.29
C GLY A 64 -15.26 -4.10 -6.82
N HIS A 65 -14.19 -3.29 -6.74
CA HIS A 65 -14.13 -1.95 -7.36
C HIS A 65 -13.28 -1.92 -8.63
N GLU A 66 -13.23 -3.04 -9.35
CA GLU A 66 -12.53 -3.14 -10.63
C GLU A 66 -13.25 -2.31 -11.70
N VAL A 67 -12.50 -1.48 -12.42
CA VAL A 67 -13.04 -0.67 -13.51
C VAL A 67 -12.83 -1.41 -14.84
N TYR A 68 -13.92 -1.83 -15.46
CA TYR A 68 -13.88 -2.38 -16.81
C TYR A 68 -14.02 -1.26 -17.83
N ILE A 69 -12.91 -0.95 -18.53
CA ILE A 69 -12.89 0.04 -19.61
C ILE A 69 -13.13 -0.69 -20.93
N THR A 70 -14.29 -0.47 -21.55
CA THR A 70 -14.62 -1.00 -22.87
C THR A 70 -14.39 0.07 -23.94
N PHE A 71 -13.65 -0.27 -24.99
CA PHE A 71 -13.50 0.61 -26.14
C PHE A 71 -14.70 0.49 -27.07
N ASN A 72 -15.24 1.63 -27.50
CA ASN A 72 -16.32 1.71 -28.49
C ASN A 72 -15.84 1.50 -29.94
N ILE A 73 -14.60 1.02 -30.13
CA ILE A 73 -13.98 0.80 -31.45
C ILE A 73 -13.64 -0.67 -31.65
N TYR A 74 -13.77 -1.14 -32.88
CA TYR A 74 -13.40 -2.50 -33.32
C TYR A 74 -12.03 -2.50 -34.01
N ARG A 75 -11.25 -3.59 -33.91
CA ARG A 75 -10.08 -3.83 -34.78
C ARG A 75 -10.54 -3.72 -36.25
N SER A 76 -9.81 -3.11 -37.18
CA SER A 76 -8.39 -2.83 -37.28
C SER A 76 -8.07 -1.33 -37.35
N TYR A 77 -8.31 -0.59 -36.27
CA TYR A 77 -7.75 0.75 -36.11
C TYR A 77 -6.43 0.64 -35.34
N PRO A 78 -5.33 1.23 -35.81
CA PRO A 78 -4.01 0.91 -35.26
C PRO A 78 -3.89 1.54 -33.86
N PRO A 79 -3.58 0.79 -32.79
CA PRO A 79 -3.07 1.40 -31.58
C PRO A 79 -1.58 1.72 -31.77
N VAL A 80 -1.22 2.43 -32.85
CA VAL A 80 0.13 2.98 -33.03
C VAL A 80 0.07 4.46 -32.70
N LEU A 81 -0.11 4.73 -31.41
CA LEU A 81 0.37 5.96 -30.80
C LEU A 81 1.49 5.60 -29.81
N VAL A 82 2.43 4.74 -30.23
CA VAL A 82 3.71 4.60 -29.54
C VAL A 82 4.51 5.86 -29.87
N ARG A 83 4.21 6.94 -29.15
CA ARG A 83 5.12 8.08 -29.12
C ARG A 83 6.33 7.64 -28.31
N PRO A 84 7.56 7.83 -28.80
CA PRO A 84 8.72 7.62 -27.95
C PRO A 84 8.57 8.46 -26.69
N ALA A 85 8.95 7.90 -25.55
CA ALA A 85 8.96 8.66 -24.31
C ALA A 85 9.80 9.92 -24.51
N TYR A 86 9.29 11.06 -24.04
CA TYR A 86 10.06 12.30 -24.09
C TYR A 86 11.35 12.13 -23.29
N PRO A 87 12.48 12.68 -23.76
CA PRO A 87 13.74 12.58 -23.05
C PRO A 87 13.62 13.30 -21.71
N ALA A 88 13.84 12.57 -20.62
CA ALA A 88 13.93 13.13 -19.27
C ALA A 88 15.39 13.52 -18.96
N SER A 89 15.57 14.56 -18.14
CA SER A 89 16.90 14.89 -17.62
C SER A 89 17.41 13.79 -16.68
N PRO A 90 18.73 13.61 -16.50
CA PRO A 90 19.28 12.58 -15.61
C PRO A 90 18.71 12.66 -14.19
N ARG A 91 18.65 13.88 -13.63
CA ARG A 91 18.06 14.14 -12.31
C ARG A 91 16.57 13.79 -12.24
N ALA A 92 15.81 14.09 -13.28
CA ALA A 92 14.39 13.74 -13.33
C ALA A 92 14.20 12.22 -13.40
N ARG A 93 15.06 11.53 -14.17
CA ARG A 93 15.03 10.08 -14.31
C ARG A 93 15.29 9.37 -12.98
N GLU A 94 16.30 9.81 -12.21
CA GLU A 94 16.60 9.26 -10.87
C GLU A 94 15.43 9.43 -9.89
N ALA A 95 14.79 10.61 -9.87
CA ALA A 95 13.64 10.86 -9.01
C ALA A 95 12.42 10.02 -9.42
N LEU A 96 12.16 9.90 -10.72
CA LEU A 96 11.07 9.07 -11.25
C LEU A 96 11.29 7.59 -10.97
N GLU A 97 12.53 7.11 -11.08
CA GLU A 97 12.86 5.71 -10.82
C GLU A 97 12.55 5.31 -9.38
N LYS A 98 12.84 6.18 -8.40
CA LYS A 98 12.47 5.96 -7.00
C LYS A 98 10.97 5.76 -6.83
N HIS A 99 10.16 6.66 -7.41
CA HIS A 99 8.70 6.58 -7.30
C HIS A 99 8.11 5.39 -8.06
N ILE A 100 8.67 5.04 -9.22
CA ILE A 100 8.24 3.85 -9.96
C ILE A 100 8.49 2.60 -9.13
N GLN A 101 9.65 2.50 -8.45
CA GLN A 101 9.94 1.37 -7.56
C GLN A 101 8.96 1.28 -6.39
N GLU A 102 8.63 2.41 -5.76
CA GLU A 102 7.60 2.48 -4.70
C GLU A 102 6.25 1.96 -5.21
N LEU A 103 5.81 2.41 -6.39
CA LEU A 103 4.54 1.98 -6.98
C LEU A 103 4.51 0.50 -7.39
N ILE A 104 5.65 -0.08 -7.77
CA ILE A 104 5.77 -1.52 -8.02
C ILE A 104 5.66 -2.31 -6.71
N GLN A 105 6.30 -1.84 -5.63
CA GLN A 105 6.23 -2.50 -4.32
C GLN A 105 4.80 -2.48 -3.74
N LEU A 106 4.04 -1.41 -4.00
CA LEU A 106 2.65 -1.26 -3.57
C LEU A 106 1.65 -2.03 -4.46
N ASP A 107 2.12 -2.79 -5.45
CA ASP A 107 1.31 -3.53 -6.43
C ASP A 107 0.35 -2.63 -7.25
N VAL A 108 0.71 -1.34 -7.37
CA VAL A 108 -0.01 -0.36 -8.20
C VAL A 108 0.44 -0.45 -9.65
N LEU A 109 1.73 -0.72 -9.88
CA LEU A 109 2.32 -0.87 -11.22
C LEU A 109 2.93 -2.26 -11.41
N ARG A 110 2.66 -2.86 -12.57
CA ARG A 110 3.25 -4.15 -12.97
C ARG A 110 4.07 -4.00 -14.23
N LYS A 111 5.23 -4.67 -14.27
CA LYS A 111 6.06 -4.79 -15.47
C LYS A 111 5.46 -5.83 -16.40
N VAL A 112 5.32 -5.47 -17.68
CA VAL A 112 4.69 -6.31 -18.70
C VAL A 112 5.65 -6.54 -19.86
N GLY A 113 5.63 -7.76 -20.39
CA GLY A 113 6.44 -8.11 -21.56
C GLY A 113 5.89 -7.51 -22.85
N HIS A 114 6.77 -7.23 -23.82
CA HIS A 114 6.41 -6.64 -25.11
C HIS A 114 5.29 -7.36 -25.89
N ASN A 115 5.11 -8.67 -25.66
CA ASN A 115 4.12 -9.51 -26.35
C ASN A 115 3.03 -10.06 -25.40
N GLU A 116 2.99 -9.58 -24.16
CA GLU A 116 1.97 -10.03 -23.20
C GLU A 116 0.65 -9.31 -23.50
N GLU A 117 -0.40 -10.09 -23.80
CA GLU A 117 -1.75 -9.53 -23.93
C GLU A 117 -2.27 -9.16 -22.55
N VAL A 118 -2.40 -7.86 -22.30
CA VAL A 118 -2.93 -7.34 -21.04
C VAL A 118 -4.31 -6.76 -21.29
N GLU A 119 -5.29 -7.20 -20.49
CA GLU A 119 -6.58 -6.54 -20.44
C GLU A 119 -6.39 -5.11 -19.90
N VAL A 120 -6.97 -4.12 -20.58
CA VAL A 120 -6.70 -2.67 -20.36
C VAL A 120 -7.14 -2.15 -18.98
N THR A 121 -7.63 -3.04 -18.11
CA THR A 121 -8.07 -2.76 -16.75
C THR A 121 -6.93 -2.52 -15.76
N THR A 122 -5.67 -2.87 -16.11
CA THR A 122 -4.51 -2.68 -15.21
C THR A 122 -3.60 -1.55 -15.72
N PRO A 123 -3.17 -0.59 -14.88
CA PRO A 123 -2.11 0.35 -15.24
C PRO A 123 -0.77 -0.40 -15.42
N VAL A 124 -0.13 -0.22 -16.57
CA VAL A 124 1.01 -1.03 -17.01
C VAL A 124 2.19 -0.14 -17.42
N ILE A 125 3.41 -0.54 -17.03
CA ILE A 125 4.65 -0.03 -17.64
C ILE A 125 5.15 -1.05 -18.67
N ILE A 126 5.33 -0.59 -19.90
CA ILE A 126 6.01 -1.32 -20.97
C ILE A 126 7.49 -0.92 -20.96
N ALA A 127 8.38 -1.89 -20.84
CA ALA A 127 9.83 -1.70 -20.74
C ALA A 127 10.58 -2.50 -21.79
#